data_AF-A0A6B0C8Q9-F1
#
_entry.id   AF-A0A6B0C8Q9-F1
#
_cell.length_a   1.000
_cell.length_b   1.000
_cell.length_c   1.000
_cell.angle_alpha   90.00
_cell.angle_beta   90.00
_cell.angle_gamma   90.00
#
_symmetry.space_group_name_H-M   'P 1'
#
loop_
_entity.id
_entity.type
_entity.pdbx_description
1 polymer ?
#
loop_
_entity_poly.entity_id
_entity_poly.type
_entity_poly.pdbx_seq_one_letter_code
_entity_poly.pdbx_strand_id
1 'polypeptide(L)' 'HITVRDKVLIFSGRISSEILIKAAKIGVGVILSKSAPTTLAVTLANDLNITAVGFIRNGGFNIYSHPERIIDSEQ' A
#
# COMPACT_ATOMS: atom_id res chain seq x y z
N HIS A 1 -15.00 17.53 2.23
CA HIS A 1 -14.12 16.58 2.94
C HIS A 1 -14.28 15.22 2.29
N ILE A 2 -13.19 14.57 1.86
CA ILE A 2 -13.26 13.23 1.26
C ILE A 2 -12.79 12.24 2.32
N THR A 3 -13.65 11.29 2.68
CA THR A 3 -13.25 10.16 3.51
C THR A 3 -12.37 9.22 2.70
N VAL A 4 -11.31 8.69 3.31
CA VAL A 4 -10.31 7.84 2.63
C VAL A 4 -10.29 6.40 3.13
N ARG A 5 -11.13 6.07 4.13
CA ARG A 5 -11.17 4.72 4.76
C ARG A 5 -11.59 3.62 3.78
N ASP A 6 -12.37 3.97 2.77
CA ASP A 6 -12.87 3.12 1.69
C ASP A 6 -12.06 3.28 0.40
N LYS A 7 -10.88 3.92 0.47
CA LYS A 7 -10.09 4.29 -0.72
C LYS A 7 -8.66 3.76 -0.62
N VAL A 8 -8.03 3.72 -1.78
CA VAL A 8 -6.62 3.35 -1.93
C VAL A 8 -5.79 4.59 -2.24
N LEU A 9 -4.57 4.67 -1.72
CA LEU A 9 -3.60 5.69 -2.08
C LEU A 9 -2.66 5.15 -3.15
N ILE A 10 -2.67 5.73 -4.35
CA ILE A 10 -1.78 5.35 -5.45
C ILE A 10 -0.84 6.49 -5.84
N PHE A 11 0.43 6.18 -6.07
CA PHE A 11 1.43 7.16 -6.53
C PHE A 11 2.60 6.50 -7.26
N SER A 12 3.39 7.29 -7.97
CA SER A 12 4.50 6.80 -8.81
C SER A 12 5.82 6.59 -8.05
N GLY A 13 6.03 7.32 -6.96
CA GLY A 13 7.25 7.30 -6.15
C GLY A 13 7.41 6.05 -5.28
N ARG A 14 8.56 5.92 -4.60
CA ARG A 14 8.82 4.80 -3.69
C ARG A 14 7.94 4.84 -2.44
N ILE A 15 7.58 3.67 -1.95
CA ILE A 15 6.93 3.53 -0.64
C ILE A 15 8.01 3.64 0.44
N SER A 16 8.09 4.80 1.10
CA SER A 16 8.97 5.07 2.24
C SER A 16 8.22 5.02 3.56
N SER A 17 8.94 4.98 4.69
CA SER A 17 8.36 5.01 6.03
C SER A 17 7.51 6.28 6.26
N GLU A 18 7.93 7.43 5.74
CA GLU A 18 7.17 8.68 5.88
C GLU A 18 5.81 8.63 5.17
N ILE A 19 5.74 7.96 4.02
CA ILE A 19 4.47 7.76 3.30
C ILE A 19 3.53 6.91 4.15
N LEU A 20 4.03 5.82 4.75
CA LEU A 20 3.24 4.94 5.62
C LEU A 20 2.70 5.68 6.85
N ILE A 21 3.53 6.47 7.51
CA ILE A 21 3.11 7.28 8.68
C ILE A 21 2.01 8.28 8.28
N LYS A 22 2.16 8.94 7.13
CA LYS A 22 1.14 9.89 6.64
C LYS A 22 -0.16 9.17 6.28
N ALA A 23 -0.08 8.02 5.60
CA ALA A 23 -1.24 7.21 5.22
C ALA A 23 -2.01 6.69 6.45
N ALA A 24 -1.29 6.19 7.46
CA ALA A 24 -1.89 5.75 8.72
C ALA A 24 -2.63 6.89 9.43
N LYS A 25 -2.00 8.08 9.52
CA LYS A 25 -2.60 9.26 10.16
C LYS A 25 -3.91 9.69 9.52
N ILE A 26 -4.05 9.54 8.20
CA ILE A 26 -5.29 9.87 7.48
C ILE A 26 -6.26 8.69 7.39
N GLY A 27 -5.88 7.50 7.88
CA GLY A 27 -6.73 6.31 7.90
C GLY A 27 -6.83 5.55 6.58
N VAL A 28 -5.79 5.59 5.74
CA VAL A 28 -5.70 4.77 4.52
C VAL A 28 -5.18 3.38 4.87
N GLY A 29 -5.92 2.35 4.45
CA GLY A 29 -5.56 0.95 4.68
C GLY A 29 -4.75 0.28 3.56
N VAL A 30 -4.70 0.86 2.36
CA VAL A 30 -4.05 0.27 1.18
C VAL A 30 -3.26 1.31 0.40
N ILE A 31 -2.00 0.99 0.09
CA ILE A 31 -1.07 1.81 -0.68
C ILE A 31 -0.57 1.04 -1.89
N LEU A 32 -0.63 1.69 -3.05
CA LEU A 32 -0.21 1.18 -4.34
C LEU A 32 0.92 2.03 -4.92
N SER A 33 1.98 1.40 -5.41
CA SER A 33 3.06 2.10 -6.11
C SER A 33 3.64 1.34 -7.30
N LYS A 34 4.03 2.10 -8.33
CA LYS A 34 4.83 1.59 -9.46
C LYS A 34 6.27 1.22 -9.03
N SER A 35 6.74 1.80 -7.93
CA SER A 35 8.11 1.65 -7.44
C SER A 35 8.21 0.63 -6.29
N ALA A 36 9.44 0.28 -5.92
CA ALA A 36 9.74 -0.62 -4.81
C ALA A 36 9.53 0.06 -3.44
N PRO A 37 9.01 -0.66 -2.42
CA PRO A 37 9.13 -0.23 -1.04
C PRO A 37 10.58 -0.31 -0.53
N THR A 38 10.89 0.39 0.56
CA THR A 38 12.11 0.14 1.35
C THR A 38 11.87 -1.00 2.36
N THR A 39 12.91 -1.67 2.84
CA THR A 39 12.78 -2.71 3.89
C THR A 39 12.05 -2.17 5.12
N LEU A 40 12.44 -0.97 5.58
CA LEU A 40 11.78 -0.31 6.71
C LEU A 40 10.30 -0.03 6.44
N ALA A 41 9.95 0.37 5.20
CA ALA A 41 8.56 0.60 4.84
C ALA A 41 7.72 -0.68 4.87
N VAL A 42 8.29 -1.83 4.50
CA VAL A 42 7.59 -3.13 4.58
C VAL A 42 7.34 -3.51 6.03
N THR A 43 8.34 -3.39 6.92
CA THR A 43 8.15 -3.62 8.37
C THR A 43 7.06 -2.72 8.92
N LEU A 44 7.15 -1.43 8.64
CA LEU A 44 6.19 -0.45 9.13
C LEU A 44 4.78 -0.64 8.57
N ALA A 45 4.66 -1.12 7.32
CA ALA A 45 3.36 -1.44 6.74
C ALA A 45 2.67 -2.58 7.50
N ASN A 46 3.42 -3.60 7.96
CA ASN A 46 2.87 -4.65 8.82
C ASN A 46 2.45 -4.10 10.20
N ASP A 47 3.30 -3.30 10.85
CA ASP A 47 3.00 -2.74 12.18
C ASP A 47 1.78 -1.81 12.18
N LEU A 48 1.61 -1.04 11.09
CA LEU A 48 0.52 -0.08 10.93
C LEU A 48 -0.75 -0.70 10.32
N ASN A 49 -0.78 -2.01 10.09
CA ASN A 49 -1.89 -2.70 9.42
C ASN A 49 -2.23 -2.12 8.04
N ILE A 50 -1.23 -1.70 7.25
CA ILE A 50 -1.40 -1.14 5.91
C ILE A 50 -0.97 -2.16 4.86
N THR A 51 -1.83 -2.43 3.87
CA THR A 51 -1.48 -3.25 2.71
C THR A 51 -0.60 -2.44 1.76
N ALA A 52 0.67 -2.82 1.60
CA ALA A 52 1.60 -2.18 0.68
C ALA A 52 1.79 -3.03 -0.57
N VAL A 53 1.54 -2.43 -1.74
CA VAL A 53 1.69 -3.07 -3.05
C VAL A 53 2.67 -2.26 -3.88
N GLY A 54 3.70 -2.91 -4.40
CA GLY A 54 4.77 -2.29 -5.17
C GLY A 54 5.00 -2.98 -6.51
N PHE A 55 5.87 -2.39 -7.34
CA PHE A 55 6.23 -2.89 -8.67
C PHE A 55 5.03 -3.14 -9.59
N ILE A 56 4.00 -2.29 -9.52
CA ILE A 56 2.83 -2.39 -10.40
C ILE A 56 3.26 -2.15 -11.86
N ARG A 57 3.15 -3.18 -12.70
CA ARG A 57 3.50 -3.13 -14.13
C ARG A 57 2.80 -4.24 -14.91
N ASN A 58 2.37 -3.94 -16.14
CA ASN A 58 1.89 -4.93 -17.12
C ASN A 58 0.92 -5.99 -16.55
N GLY A 59 -0.07 -5.56 -15.77
CA GLY A 59 -1.07 -6.46 -15.17
C GLY A 59 -0.60 -7.24 -13.93
N GLY A 60 0.64 -7.05 -13.47
CA GLY A 60 1.17 -7.68 -12.27
C GLY A 60 1.61 -6.66 -11.21
N PHE A 61 1.74 -7.15 -9.98
CA PHE A 61 2.20 -6.38 -8.82
C PHE A 61 2.70 -7.33 -7.72
N ASN A 62 3.44 -6.79 -6.76
CA ASN A 62 3.88 -7.54 -5.59
C ASN A 62 3.20 -6.98 -4.33
N ILE A 63 2.59 -7.86 -3.54
CA ILE A 63 2.05 -7.51 -2.23
C ILE A 63 3.14 -7.74 -1.18
N TYR A 64 3.38 -6.74 -0.33
CA TYR A 64 4.44 -6.75 0.68
C TYR A 64 3.91 -6.90 2.12
N SER A 65 2.64 -6.63 2.34
CA SER A 65 1.99 -6.72 3.66
C SER A 65 0.49 -6.89 3.48
N HIS A 66 -0.15 -7.57 4.42
CA HIS A 66 -1.62 -7.73 4.50
C HIS A 66 -2.30 -8.13 3.16
N PRO A 67 -1.89 -9.26 2.54
CA PRO A 67 -2.44 -9.71 1.26
C PRO A 67 -3.92 -10.09 1.32
N GLU A 68 -4.45 -10.40 2.50
CA GLU A 68 -5.85 -10.75 2.74
C GLU A 68 -6.85 -9.68 2.28
N ARG A 69 -6.41 -8.44 2.06
CA ARG A 69 -7.26 -7.35 1.56
C ARG A 69 -7.37 -7.26 0.04
N ILE A 70 -6.57 -8.04 -0.69
CA ILE A 70 -6.60 -8.09 -2.14
C ILE A 70 -7.27 -9.39 -2.56
N ILE A 71 -8.46 -9.29 -3.14
CA ILE A 71 -9.20 -10.42 -3.70
C ILE A 71 -8.95 -10.48 -5.20
N ASP A 72 -8.72 -11.68 -5.71
CA ASP A 72 -8.74 -11.92 -7.15
C ASP A 72 -10.20 -12.03 -7.61
N SER A 73 -10.54 -11.35 -8.70
CA SER A 73 -11.89 -11.36 -9.28
C SER A 73 -12.12 -12.54 -10.21
N GLU A 74 -11.08 -13.33 -10.51
CA GLU A 74 -11.17 -14.56 -11.30
C GLU A 74 -11.51 -15.75 -10.38
N GLN A 75 -12.79 -15.86 -10.01
CA GLN A 75 -13.44 -17.12 -9.63
C GLN A 75 -14.70 -17.31 -10.48
#